data_AF-A0A8T4W1D5-F1
#
_entry.id   AF-A0A8T4W1D5-F1
#
_cell.length_a   1.000
_cell.length_b   1.000
_cell.length_c   1.000
_cell.angle_alpha   90.00
_cell.angle_beta   90.00
_cell.angle_gamma   90.00
#
_symmetry.space_group_name_H-M   'P 1'
#
loop_
_entity.id
_entity.type
_entity.pdbx_description
1 polymer ?
#
loop_
_entity_poly.entity_id
_entity_poly.type
_entity_poly.pdbx_seq_one_letter_code
_entity_poly.pdbx_strand_id
1 'polypeptide(L)'
;MFGSKEKVMEKVKGLPSGEPSPSGRYWCVTCKKLFELDGPRCPYMPKMCLNTPIAVENLQPESTEGLERFGLFYPKIPQRLAAGLMPDDVEDIAGGWVDSYLAFLRDWRIRYRQQPLQTLKSFIIIASGCETAQRVGADAITFVVMDVDKVWGRDVLFRLLEHAVPRLASQLGISRRIRFDDVAILGDSPMGRYFCPMCQKFFEFSIQRETITCPLMPQKCMATPRDIADIDTSVEGLVHMYRVTPDIYRRFIGMLPHEDEGRQMVREMLEDDWNLSVDDEVLEEMSTLLGL
;
A
#
# COMPACT_ATOMS: atom_id res chain seq x y z
N MET A 1 12.63 -12.23 -22.72
CA MET A 1 13.38 -10.96 -22.96
C MET A 1 12.66 -10.22 -24.08
N PHE A 2 12.35 -8.91 -23.95
CA PHE A 2 11.58 -8.17 -24.97
C PHE A 2 12.37 -8.05 -26.28
N GLY A 3 11.88 -8.62 -27.39
CA GLY A 3 12.53 -8.54 -28.71
C GLY A 3 12.68 -7.12 -29.27
N SER A 4 12.05 -6.13 -28.63
CA SER A 4 12.10 -4.70 -28.99
C SER A 4 12.84 -3.82 -27.97
N LYS A 5 13.59 -4.40 -27.02
CA LYS A 5 14.22 -3.69 -25.90
C LYS A 5 15.01 -2.44 -26.34
N GLU A 6 15.87 -2.59 -27.35
CA GLU A 6 16.73 -1.49 -27.84
C GLU A 6 15.90 -0.33 -28.41
N LYS A 7 14.90 -0.63 -29.24
CA LYS A 7 13.98 0.37 -29.80
C LYS A 7 13.21 1.11 -28.70
N VAL A 8 12.79 0.40 -27.65
CA VAL A 8 12.12 1.02 -26.50
C VAL A 8 13.06 1.94 -25.75
N MET A 9 14.30 1.50 -25.46
CA MET A 9 15.30 2.32 -24.77
C MET A 9 15.66 3.58 -25.56
N GLU A 10 15.84 3.46 -26.88
CA GLU A 10 16.07 4.60 -27.76
C GLU A 10 14.89 5.56 -27.74
N LYS A 11 13.66 5.03 -27.82
CA LYS A 11 12.45 5.86 -27.73
C LYS A 11 12.36 6.59 -26.39
N VAL A 12 12.60 5.91 -25.26
CA VAL A 12 12.59 6.52 -23.92
C VAL A 12 13.60 7.67 -23.82
N LYS A 13 14.82 7.50 -24.36
CA LYS A 13 15.84 8.55 -24.38
C LYS A 13 15.44 9.78 -25.20
N GLY A 14 14.63 9.59 -26.25
CA GLY A 14 14.14 10.67 -27.11
C GLY A 14 12.86 11.35 -26.63
N LEU A 15 12.26 10.92 -25.51
CA LEU A 15 11.09 11.59 -24.93
C LEU A 15 11.51 12.84 -24.14
N PRO A 16 10.62 13.83 -24.00
CA PRO A 16 10.85 14.98 -23.12
C PRO A 16 11.16 14.54 -21.69
N SER A 17 12.05 15.27 -21.02
CA SER A 17 12.27 15.10 -19.59
C SER A 17 11.00 15.44 -18.81
N GLY A 18 10.75 14.72 -17.72
CA GLY A 18 9.71 15.14 -16.78
C GLY A 18 10.13 16.39 -16.01
N GLU A 19 9.17 16.98 -15.32
CA GLU A 19 9.36 18.18 -14.51
C GLU A 19 9.64 17.84 -13.04
N PRO A 20 10.52 18.58 -12.35
CA PRO A 20 10.76 18.42 -10.93
C PRO A 20 9.50 18.79 -10.11
N SER A 21 9.24 18.06 -9.02
CA SER A 21 8.19 18.37 -8.05
C SER A 21 8.82 19.16 -6.90
N PRO A 22 8.29 20.34 -6.55
CA PRO A 22 8.73 21.07 -5.36
C PRO A 22 8.53 20.31 -4.05
N SER A 23 7.56 19.39 -3.99
CA SER A 23 7.28 18.58 -2.80
C SER A 23 7.98 17.22 -2.80
N GLY A 24 8.70 16.87 -3.89
CA GLY A 24 9.24 15.53 -4.10
C GLY A 24 8.16 14.46 -4.36
N ARG A 25 6.89 14.84 -4.54
CA ARG A 25 5.78 13.89 -4.72
C ARG A 25 5.43 13.71 -6.18
N TYR A 26 5.45 12.46 -6.60
CA TYR A 26 5.19 12.05 -7.98
C TYR A 26 4.13 10.97 -8.03
N TRP A 27 3.37 10.92 -9.12
CA TRP A 27 2.54 9.77 -9.41
C TRP A 27 2.65 9.33 -10.87
N CYS A 28 2.37 8.06 -11.13
CA CYS A 28 2.36 7.52 -12.48
C CYS A 28 0.93 7.23 -12.93
N VAL A 29 0.48 7.91 -13.98
CA VAL A 29 -0.86 7.72 -14.57
C VAL A 29 -1.07 6.29 -15.07
N THR A 30 -0.03 5.59 -15.51
CA THR A 30 -0.16 4.24 -16.07
C THR A 30 -0.32 3.16 -14.99
N CYS A 31 0.55 3.15 -13.97
CA CYS A 31 0.45 2.14 -12.92
C CYS A 31 -0.36 2.60 -11.70
N LYS A 32 -0.83 3.86 -11.72
CA LYS A 32 -1.59 4.53 -10.66
C LYS A 32 -0.89 4.49 -9.30
N LYS A 33 0.44 4.53 -9.31
CA LYS A 33 1.27 4.53 -8.09
C LYS A 33 1.76 5.92 -7.73
N LEU A 34 1.91 6.14 -6.43
CA LEU A 34 2.46 7.32 -5.80
C LEU A 34 3.91 7.05 -5.37
N PHE A 35 4.78 8.05 -5.47
CA PHE A 35 6.20 7.96 -5.15
C PHE A 35 6.73 9.24 -4.51
N GLU A 36 7.57 9.10 -3.51
CA GLU A 36 8.45 10.17 -3.02
C GLU A 36 9.82 10.00 -3.67
N LEU A 37 10.26 11.00 -4.44
CA LEU A 37 11.46 10.92 -5.30
C LEU A 37 12.18 12.27 -5.37
N ASP A 38 13.48 12.24 -5.60
CA ASP A 38 14.29 13.44 -5.87
C ASP A 38 14.11 13.97 -7.31
N GLY A 39 13.41 13.22 -8.16
CA GLY A 39 13.21 13.63 -9.55
C GLY A 39 12.20 12.79 -10.31
N PRO A 40 11.80 13.26 -11.51
CA PRO A 40 10.76 12.64 -12.32
C PRO A 40 11.32 11.42 -13.07
N ARG A 41 11.68 10.36 -12.35
CA ARG A 41 12.18 9.11 -12.93
C ARG A 41 11.54 7.92 -12.24
N CYS A 42 11.06 6.96 -13.01
CA CYS A 42 10.46 5.75 -12.43
C CYS A 42 11.52 5.01 -11.59
N PRO A 43 11.28 4.77 -10.29
CA PRO A 43 12.27 4.17 -9.40
C PRO A 43 12.48 2.67 -9.64
N TYR A 44 11.65 2.03 -10.48
CA TYR A 44 11.70 0.58 -10.71
C TYR A 44 12.11 0.19 -12.13
N MET A 45 11.79 1.02 -13.13
CA MET A 45 12.11 0.74 -14.53
C MET A 45 12.60 2.01 -15.25
N PRO A 46 13.66 2.68 -14.75
CA PRO A 46 14.06 4.02 -15.21
C PRO A 46 14.47 4.07 -16.68
N LYS A 47 14.92 2.95 -17.26
CA LYS A 47 15.39 2.88 -18.66
C LYS A 47 14.34 2.34 -19.65
N MET A 48 13.22 1.83 -19.15
CA MET A 48 12.24 1.08 -19.95
C MET A 48 10.83 1.66 -19.85
N CYS A 49 10.51 2.38 -18.78
CA CYS A 49 9.20 2.98 -18.61
C CYS A 49 9.07 4.20 -19.52
N LEU A 50 8.15 4.13 -20.48
CA LEU A 50 7.76 5.29 -21.31
C LEU A 50 7.01 6.36 -20.52
N ASN A 51 6.49 6.02 -19.33
CA ASN A 51 5.81 6.97 -18.47
C ASN A 51 6.80 7.56 -17.47
N THR A 52 6.98 8.85 -17.57
CA THR A 52 7.67 9.62 -16.55
C THR A 52 6.71 9.89 -15.38
N PRO A 53 7.09 9.64 -14.11
CA PRO A 53 6.30 10.08 -12.97
C PRO A 53 6.04 11.58 -13.06
N ILE A 54 4.81 11.99 -12.79
CA ILE A 54 4.34 13.37 -12.93
C ILE A 54 4.25 13.97 -11.54
N ALA A 55 4.83 15.16 -11.36
CA ALA A 55 4.70 15.94 -10.13
C ALA A 55 3.20 16.15 -9.81
N VAL A 56 2.81 15.91 -8.55
CA VAL A 56 1.39 16.04 -8.14
C VAL A 56 0.87 17.47 -8.30
N GLU A 57 1.78 18.46 -8.35
CA GLU A 57 1.47 19.86 -8.63
C GLU A 57 1.02 20.10 -10.07
N ASN A 58 1.58 19.35 -11.01
CA ASN A 58 1.33 19.52 -12.45
C ASN A 58 0.10 18.73 -12.89
N LEU A 59 0.02 17.49 -12.42
CA LEU A 59 -1.16 16.65 -12.60
C LEU A 59 -1.36 15.88 -11.30
N GLN A 60 -2.50 16.09 -10.67
CA GLN A 60 -2.87 15.40 -9.45
C GLN A 60 -3.42 13.99 -9.74
N PRO A 61 -3.31 13.04 -8.80
CA PRO A 61 -4.05 11.78 -8.87
C PRO A 61 -5.55 12.04 -9.00
N GLU A 62 -6.21 11.21 -9.82
CA GLU A 62 -7.61 11.37 -10.20
C GLU A 62 -8.57 11.15 -9.03
N SER A 63 -8.32 10.10 -8.24
CA SER A 63 -9.21 9.66 -7.17
C SER A 63 -8.48 8.81 -6.13
N THR A 64 -9.19 8.51 -5.04
CA THR A 64 -8.73 7.60 -4.01
C THR A 64 -8.78 6.11 -4.43
N GLU A 65 -9.42 5.77 -5.55
CA GLU A 65 -9.40 4.42 -6.13
C GLU A 65 -7.97 3.97 -6.46
N GLY A 66 -7.13 4.90 -6.92
CA GLY A 66 -5.71 4.62 -7.18
C GLY A 66 -4.95 4.17 -5.92
N LEU A 67 -5.41 4.58 -4.73
CA LEU A 67 -4.80 4.19 -3.46
C LEU A 67 -5.16 2.77 -3.04
N GLU A 68 -6.23 2.19 -3.56
CA GLU A 68 -6.60 0.82 -3.20
C GLU A 68 -5.49 -0.14 -3.61
N ARG A 69 -4.93 0.01 -4.82
CA ARG A 69 -3.82 -0.82 -5.29
C ARG A 69 -2.59 -0.75 -4.38
N PHE A 70 -2.42 0.39 -3.72
CA PHE A 70 -1.33 0.60 -2.77
C PHE A 70 -1.57 -0.20 -1.48
N GLY A 71 -2.78 -0.17 -0.91
CA GLY A 71 -3.13 -1.01 0.24
C GLY A 71 -3.23 -2.51 -0.07
N LEU A 72 -3.70 -2.86 -1.28
CA LEU A 72 -4.03 -4.25 -1.63
C LEU A 72 -2.85 -5.09 -2.09
N PHE A 73 -1.87 -4.54 -2.80
CA PHE A 73 -0.84 -5.36 -3.44
C PHE A 73 0.54 -5.24 -2.82
N TYR A 74 0.77 -4.25 -1.97
CA TYR A 74 2.03 -4.13 -1.23
C TYR A 74 2.09 -5.19 -0.11
N PRO A 75 3.31 -5.58 0.31
CA PRO A 75 3.53 -6.35 1.54
C PRO A 75 2.72 -5.78 2.70
N LYS A 76 2.05 -6.64 3.44
CA LYS A 76 1.19 -6.32 4.58
C LYS A 76 1.97 -6.07 5.87
N ILE A 77 3.30 -5.92 5.78
CA ILE A 77 4.18 -5.67 6.93
C ILE A 77 3.65 -4.51 7.80
N PRO A 78 3.31 -3.32 7.26
CA PRO A 78 2.82 -2.23 8.10
C PRO A 78 1.49 -2.57 8.76
N GLN A 79 0.58 -3.25 8.07
CA GLN A 79 -0.72 -3.59 8.65
C GLN A 79 -0.62 -4.68 9.72
N ARG A 80 0.25 -5.67 9.53
CA ARG A 80 0.50 -6.71 10.53
C ARG A 80 1.24 -6.16 11.75
N LEU A 81 2.18 -5.23 11.53
CA LEU A 81 2.82 -4.48 12.60
C LEU A 81 1.77 -3.69 13.39
N ALA A 82 0.90 -2.95 12.69
CA ALA A 82 -0.17 -2.22 13.33
C ALA A 82 -1.13 -3.14 14.11
N ALA A 83 -1.43 -4.33 13.57
CA ALA A 83 -2.30 -5.30 14.22
C ALA A 83 -1.74 -5.82 15.54
N GLY A 84 -0.42 -6.09 15.63
CA GLY A 84 0.20 -6.58 16.86
C GLY A 84 0.49 -5.49 17.88
N LEU A 85 0.69 -4.24 17.45
CA LEU A 85 0.94 -3.11 18.35
C LEU A 85 -0.33 -2.35 18.77
N MET A 86 -1.49 -2.70 18.21
CA MET A 86 -2.73 -2.00 18.49
C MET A 86 -3.16 -2.24 19.96
N PRO A 87 -3.28 -1.18 20.78
CA PRO A 87 -3.77 -1.32 22.15
C PRO A 87 -5.28 -1.63 22.18
N ASP A 88 -5.78 -1.92 23.38
CA ASP A 88 -7.22 -2.15 23.57
C ASP A 88 -8.07 -0.89 23.43
N ASP A 89 -7.55 0.25 23.89
CA ASP A 89 -8.17 1.56 23.72
C ASP A 89 -7.65 2.21 22.44
N VAL A 90 -8.52 2.28 21.43
CA VAL A 90 -8.17 2.70 20.07
C VAL A 90 -8.72 4.08 19.69
N GLU A 91 -9.50 4.75 20.54
CA GLU A 91 -10.28 5.92 20.11
C GLU A 91 -9.39 7.07 19.61
N ASP A 92 -8.34 7.40 20.38
CA ASP A 92 -7.39 8.46 20.01
C ASP A 92 -6.57 8.08 18.77
N ILE A 93 -6.14 6.81 18.67
CA ILE A 93 -5.40 6.28 17.51
C ILE A 93 -6.28 6.33 16.26
N ALA A 94 -7.54 5.90 16.36
CA ALA A 94 -8.52 5.93 15.28
C ALA A 94 -8.73 7.39 14.80
N GLY A 95 -8.85 8.33 15.73
CA GLY A 95 -8.92 9.75 15.44
C GLY A 95 -7.68 10.27 14.69
N GLY A 96 -6.50 9.93 15.19
CA GLY A 96 -5.22 10.29 14.59
C GLY A 96 -5.03 9.71 13.19
N TRP A 97 -5.42 8.45 12.96
CA TRP A 97 -5.35 7.80 11.64
C TRP A 97 -6.26 8.50 10.62
N VAL A 98 -7.46 8.90 11.02
CA VAL A 98 -8.36 9.69 10.16
C VAL A 98 -7.74 11.03 9.78
N ASP A 99 -7.16 11.73 10.75
CA ASP A 99 -6.55 13.04 10.52
C ASP A 99 -5.30 12.92 9.64
N SER A 100 -4.44 11.94 9.90
CA SER A 100 -3.26 11.59 9.09
C SER A 100 -3.64 11.22 7.66
N TYR A 101 -4.70 10.43 7.48
CA TYR A 101 -5.20 10.05 6.17
C TYR A 101 -5.71 11.27 5.39
N LEU A 102 -6.51 12.12 6.00
CA LEU A 102 -7.00 13.33 5.35
C LEU A 102 -5.89 14.34 5.06
N ALA A 103 -4.89 14.45 5.93
CA ALA A 103 -3.68 15.23 5.69
C ALA A 103 -2.92 14.69 4.48
N PHE A 104 -2.71 13.37 4.43
CA PHE A 104 -2.11 12.70 3.30
C PHE A 104 -2.85 12.99 1.99
N LEU A 105 -4.18 12.87 1.95
CA LEU A 105 -4.93 13.18 0.73
C LEU A 105 -4.75 14.63 0.27
N ARG A 106 -4.60 15.58 1.20
CA ARG A 106 -4.31 16.99 0.89
C ARG A 106 -2.89 17.18 0.38
N ASP A 107 -1.90 16.60 1.05
CA ASP A 107 -0.48 16.64 0.67
C ASP A 107 -0.23 16.13 -0.75
N TRP A 108 -1.02 15.11 -1.15
CA TRP A 108 -0.99 14.47 -2.46
C TRP A 108 -1.99 15.06 -3.46
N ARG A 109 -2.69 16.16 -3.09
CA ARG A 109 -3.67 16.88 -3.92
C ARG A 109 -4.80 16.01 -4.50
N ILE A 110 -5.18 14.95 -3.79
CA ILE A 110 -6.22 14.01 -4.24
C ILE A 110 -7.60 14.63 -4.06
N ARG A 111 -8.47 14.55 -5.08
CA ARG A 111 -9.86 15.07 -5.04
C ARG A 111 -10.83 14.15 -4.30
N TYR A 112 -10.52 13.86 -3.03
CA TYR A 112 -11.25 12.87 -2.24
C TYR A 112 -12.72 13.24 -1.97
N ARG A 113 -13.02 14.54 -1.79
CA ARG A 113 -14.39 15.02 -1.53
C ARG A 113 -15.39 14.76 -2.66
N GLN A 114 -14.91 14.54 -3.90
CA GLN A 114 -15.78 14.24 -5.03
C GLN A 114 -16.22 12.77 -5.05
N GLN A 115 -15.58 11.91 -4.27
CA GLN A 115 -15.85 10.48 -4.21
C GLN A 115 -15.85 10.00 -2.75
N PRO A 116 -16.82 10.44 -1.93
CA PRO A 116 -16.78 10.25 -0.48
C PRO A 116 -16.85 8.75 -0.09
N LEU A 117 -17.67 7.95 -0.76
CA LEU A 117 -17.72 6.49 -0.50
C LEU A 117 -16.40 5.80 -0.87
N GLN A 118 -15.83 6.18 -2.01
CA GLN A 118 -14.55 5.64 -2.47
C GLN A 118 -13.41 6.04 -1.54
N THR A 119 -13.49 7.22 -0.91
CA THR A 119 -12.54 7.69 0.10
C THR A 119 -12.62 6.88 1.39
N LEU A 120 -13.83 6.52 1.84
CA LEU A 120 -14.01 5.60 2.97
C LEU A 120 -13.42 4.22 2.65
N LYS A 121 -13.76 3.66 1.48
CA LYS A 121 -13.27 2.36 1.06
C LYS A 121 -11.74 2.31 1.00
N SER A 122 -11.11 3.32 0.41
CA SER A 122 -9.65 3.38 0.34
C SER A 122 -8.99 3.58 1.70
N PHE A 123 -9.63 4.30 2.63
CA PHE A 123 -9.14 4.38 4.02
C PHE A 123 -9.10 2.99 4.66
N ILE A 124 -10.21 2.26 4.57
CA ILE A 124 -10.33 0.90 5.11
C ILE A 124 -9.26 -0.01 4.50
N ILE A 125 -9.07 0.05 3.18
CA ILE A 125 -8.07 -0.76 2.47
C ILE A 125 -6.63 -0.41 2.89
N ILE A 126 -6.30 0.87 3.08
CA ILE A 126 -4.95 1.27 3.52
C ILE A 126 -4.71 0.83 4.96
N ALA A 127 -5.68 1.07 5.85
CA ALA A 127 -5.61 0.73 7.26
C ALA A 127 -5.52 -0.79 7.46
N SER A 128 -6.38 -1.56 6.78
CA SER A 128 -6.48 -3.01 6.97
C SER A 128 -5.50 -3.80 6.10
N GLY A 129 -5.16 -3.32 4.91
CA GLY A 129 -4.45 -4.11 3.90
C GLY A 129 -5.34 -5.16 3.22
N CYS A 130 -6.63 -5.21 3.55
CA CYS A 130 -7.60 -6.19 3.07
C CYS A 130 -8.42 -5.67 1.89
N GLU A 131 -8.76 -6.56 0.95
CA GLU A 131 -9.77 -6.28 -0.07
C GLU A 131 -11.10 -5.96 0.61
N THR A 132 -11.78 -4.90 0.17
CA THR A 132 -13.02 -4.45 0.79
C THR A 132 -14.09 -4.25 -0.26
N ALA A 133 -15.19 -4.98 -0.17
CA ALA A 133 -16.38 -4.70 -0.98
C ALA A 133 -17.30 -3.71 -0.26
N GLN A 134 -18.19 -3.06 -1.01
CA GLN A 134 -19.20 -2.17 -0.44
C GLN A 134 -20.61 -2.51 -0.96
N ARG A 135 -21.59 -2.51 -0.06
CA ARG A 135 -23.02 -2.62 -0.36
C ARG A 135 -23.72 -1.35 0.11
N VAL A 136 -24.41 -0.67 -0.80
CA VAL A 136 -25.08 0.61 -0.51
C VAL A 136 -26.59 0.38 -0.53
N GLY A 137 -27.21 0.47 0.63
CA GLY A 137 -28.67 0.48 0.78
C GLY A 137 -29.20 1.91 0.99
N ALA A 138 -30.52 2.02 1.19
CA ALA A 138 -31.18 3.28 1.50
C ALA A 138 -30.66 3.89 2.82
N ASP A 139 -30.63 3.08 3.88
CA ASP A 139 -30.35 3.55 5.25
C ASP A 139 -28.91 3.29 5.72
N ALA A 140 -28.23 2.32 5.08
CA ALA A 140 -26.92 1.86 5.52
C ALA A 140 -25.97 1.55 4.37
N ILE A 141 -24.67 1.71 4.66
CA ILE A 141 -23.56 1.26 3.84
C ILE A 141 -22.86 0.15 4.62
N THR A 142 -22.68 -1.02 4.01
CA THR A 142 -21.94 -2.13 4.61
C THR A 142 -20.63 -2.32 3.86
N PHE A 143 -19.51 -2.25 4.57
CA PHE A 143 -18.19 -2.62 4.06
C PHE A 143 -17.92 -4.08 4.45
N VAL A 144 -17.66 -4.91 3.46
CA VAL A 144 -17.33 -6.33 3.66
C VAL A 144 -15.82 -6.47 3.48
N VAL A 145 -15.09 -6.69 4.58
CA VAL A 145 -13.63 -6.80 4.60
C VAL A 145 -13.24 -8.26 4.42
N MET A 146 -12.45 -8.56 3.39
CA MET A 146 -12.11 -9.93 3.04
C MET A 146 -10.82 -10.38 3.74
N ASP A 147 -10.79 -11.63 4.17
CA ASP A 147 -9.59 -12.29 4.68
C ASP A 147 -8.91 -11.55 5.84
N VAL A 148 -9.72 -10.98 6.75
CA VAL A 148 -9.25 -10.17 7.90
C VAL A 148 -8.19 -10.92 8.69
N ASP A 149 -8.45 -12.19 9.02
CA ASP A 149 -7.57 -13.05 9.84
C ASP A 149 -6.21 -13.35 9.21
N LYS A 150 -5.97 -12.97 7.95
CA LYS A 150 -4.64 -13.06 7.31
C LYS A 150 -3.72 -11.89 7.69
N VAL A 151 -4.28 -10.81 8.22
CA VAL A 151 -3.54 -9.58 8.51
C VAL A 151 -3.82 -9.05 9.92
N TRP A 152 -5.06 -9.17 10.39
CA TRP A 152 -5.55 -8.63 11.66
C TRP A 152 -6.31 -9.70 12.44
N GLY A 153 -6.39 -9.55 13.77
CA GLY A 153 -7.50 -10.15 14.52
C GLY A 153 -8.80 -9.36 14.24
N ARG A 154 -9.87 -10.06 13.84
CA ARG A 154 -11.15 -9.44 13.46
C ARG A 154 -11.63 -8.37 14.44
N ASP A 155 -11.69 -8.69 15.73
CA ASP A 155 -12.23 -7.78 16.74
C ASP A 155 -11.34 -6.53 16.92
N VAL A 156 -10.02 -6.68 16.79
CA VAL A 156 -9.07 -5.55 16.87
C VAL A 156 -9.29 -4.58 15.71
N LEU A 157 -9.37 -5.09 14.48
CA LEU A 157 -9.61 -4.27 13.30
C LEU A 157 -10.98 -3.59 13.35
N PHE A 158 -12.04 -4.33 13.72
CA PHE A 158 -13.39 -3.77 13.71
C PHE A 158 -13.56 -2.73 14.80
N ARG A 159 -12.98 -2.92 15.98
CA ARG A 159 -12.91 -1.88 17.02
C ARG A 159 -12.27 -0.60 16.47
N LEU A 160 -11.11 -0.68 15.82
CA LEU A 160 -10.46 0.47 15.19
C LEU A 160 -11.36 1.15 14.15
N LEU A 161 -11.95 0.37 13.22
CA LEU A 161 -12.77 0.90 12.13
C LEU A 161 -14.10 1.50 12.63
N GLU A 162 -14.70 0.95 13.68
CA GLU A 162 -15.92 1.46 14.30
C GLU A 162 -15.73 2.84 14.93
N HIS A 163 -14.52 3.19 15.37
CA HIS A 163 -14.19 4.55 15.79
C HIS A 163 -13.77 5.45 14.62
N ALA A 164 -12.90 4.95 13.72
CA ALA A 164 -12.31 5.77 12.66
C ALA A 164 -13.30 6.14 11.55
N VAL A 165 -14.06 5.17 11.05
CA VAL A 165 -14.87 5.35 9.84
C VAL A 165 -16.06 6.29 10.05
N PRO A 166 -16.80 6.26 11.18
CA PRO A 166 -17.83 7.26 11.43
C PRO A 166 -17.29 8.70 11.47
N ARG A 167 -16.11 8.90 12.06
CA ARG A 167 -15.43 10.21 12.06
C ARG A 167 -15.12 10.67 10.64
N LEU A 168 -14.48 9.82 9.84
CA LEU A 168 -14.17 10.14 8.44
C LEU A 168 -15.45 10.39 7.62
N ALA A 169 -16.48 9.57 7.80
CA ALA A 169 -17.76 9.69 7.12
C ALA A 169 -18.43 11.04 7.40
N SER A 170 -18.42 11.50 8.65
CA SER A 170 -18.91 12.83 9.04
C SER A 170 -18.17 13.94 8.29
N GLN A 171 -16.83 13.89 8.23
CA GLN A 171 -16.02 14.89 7.51
C GLN A 171 -16.24 14.89 5.98
N LEU A 172 -16.71 13.76 5.45
CA LEU A 172 -17.07 13.57 4.04
C LEU A 172 -18.55 13.87 3.75
N GLY A 173 -19.36 14.21 4.75
CA GLY A 173 -20.78 14.51 4.59
C GLY A 173 -21.65 13.27 4.36
N ILE A 174 -21.22 12.09 4.80
CA ILE A 174 -22.00 10.84 4.72
C ILE A 174 -22.81 10.71 6.00
N SER A 175 -24.14 10.76 5.86
CA SER A 175 -25.09 10.65 6.99
C SER A 175 -25.67 9.24 7.18
N ARG A 176 -25.43 8.31 6.24
CA ARG A 176 -25.94 6.94 6.33
C ARG A 176 -25.23 6.16 7.43
N ARG A 177 -25.93 5.20 8.03
CA ARG A 177 -25.31 4.28 9.00
C ARG A 177 -24.24 3.44 8.31
N ILE A 178 -23.11 3.25 8.97
CA ILE A 178 -22.02 2.39 8.47
C ILE A 178 -22.03 1.08 9.25
N ARG A 179 -21.78 -0.02 8.55
CA ARG A 179 -21.65 -1.37 9.12
C ARG A 179 -20.42 -2.04 8.54
N PHE A 180 -19.85 -2.95 9.32
CA PHE A 180 -18.78 -3.84 8.88
C PHE A 180 -19.29 -5.27 8.90
N ASP A 181 -18.79 -6.03 7.94
CA ASP A 181 -18.93 -7.47 7.84
C ASP A 181 -17.61 -8.03 7.31
N ASP A 182 -17.39 -9.32 7.46
CA ASP A 182 -16.18 -9.97 6.98
C ASP A 182 -16.48 -11.27 6.25
N VAL A 183 -15.55 -11.69 5.39
CA VAL A 183 -15.63 -12.97 4.71
C VAL A 183 -14.23 -13.52 4.46
N ALA A 184 -14.00 -14.79 4.84
CA ALA A 184 -12.78 -15.51 4.51
C ALA A 184 -12.92 -16.13 3.11
N ILE A 185 -12.36 -15.46 2.10
CA ILE A 185 -12.34 -15.94 0.71
C ILE A 185 -11.25 -16.99 0.52
N LEU A 186 -10.10 -16.79 1.15
CA LEU A 186 -8.96 -17.72 1.09
C LEU A 186 -9.13 -18.92 2.03
N GLY A 187 -9.99 -18.80 3.05
CA GLY A 187 -10.13 -19.79 4.12
C GLY A 187 -8.78 -20.07 4.78
N ASP A 188 -8.43 -21.35 4.92
CA ASP A 188 -7.15 -21.77 5.52
C ASP A 188 -5.95 -21.60 4.58
N SER A 189 -6.17 -21.27 3.30
CA SER A 189 -5.09 -21.17 2.33
C SER A 189 -4.12 -20.03 2.67
N PRO A 190 -2.81 -20.22 2.49
CA PRO A 190 -1.83 -19.15 2.72
C PRO A 190 -2.01 -18.01 1.71
N MET A 191 -1.75 -16.80 2.18
CA MET A 191 -1.67 -15.63 1.30
C MET A 191 -0.38 -15.68 0.50
N GLY A 192 -0.47 -15.44 -0.80
CA GLY A 192 0.70 -15.49 -1.67
C GLY A 192 1.62 -14.31 -1.47
N ARG A 193 2.92 -14.59 -1.35
CA ARG A 193 4.01 -13.60 -1.30
C ARG A 193 4.88 -13.79 -2.52
N TYR A 194 5.09 -12.72 -3.28
CA TYR A 194 5.70 -12.81 -4.59
C TYR A 194 6.77 -11.76 -4.80
N PHE A 195 7.80 -12.12 -5.57
CA PHE A 195 8.82 -11.19 -6.03
C PHE A 195 8.87 -11.13 -7.56
N CYS A 196 8.98 -9.92 -8.10
CA CYS A 196 9.16 -9.69 -9.52
C CYS A 196 10.61 -9.26 -9.82
N PRO A 197 11.43 -10.12 -10.46
CA PRO A 197 12.82 -9.79 -10.77
C PRO A 197 12.96 -8.66 -11.81
N MET A 198 11.91 -8.41 -12.59
CA MET A 198 11.93 -7.36 -13.63
C MET A 198 11.87 -5.94 -13.06
N CYS A 199 11.17 -5.74 -11.96
CA CYS A 199 11.00 -4.42 -11.34
C CYS A 199 11.43 -4.40 -9.86
N GLN A 200 11.99 -5.51 -9.37
CA GLN A 200 12.45 -5.73 -8.00
C GLN A 200 11.38 -5.36 -6.96
N LYS A 201 10.15 -5.82 -7.19
CA LYS A 201 9.02 -5.55 -6.30
C LYS A 201 8.55 -6.79 -5.59
N PHE A 202 8.22 -6.60 -4.33
CA PHE A 202 7.49 -7.54 -3.50
C PHE A 202 5.99 -7.27 -3.58
N PHE A 203 5.21 -8.34 -3.50
CA PHE A 203 3.76 -8.31 -3.51
C PHE A 203 3.21 -9.30 -2.48
N GLU A 204 2.08 -8.97 -1.87
CA GLU A 204 1.36 -9.88 -0.99
C GLU A 204 -0.14 -9.77 -1.28
N PHE A 205 -0.71 -10.80 -1.92
CA PHE A 205 -2.12 -10.86 -2.29
C PHE A 205 -2.51 -12.25 -2.83
N SER A 206 -3.81 -12.53 -2.87
CA SER A 206 -4.38 -13.78 -3.41
C SER A 206 -3.91 -15.05 -2.69
N ILE A 207 -4.40 -16.20 -3.16
CA ILE A 207 -3.90 -17.50 -2.73
C ILE A 207 -2.47 -17.70 -3.22
N GLN A 208 -1.64 -18.37 -2.43
CA GLN A 208 -0.27 -18.74 -2.83
C GLN A 208 -0.28 -19.64 -4.08
N ARG A 209 0.63 -19.34 -5.01
CA ARG A 209 0.86 -20.05 -6.27
C ARG A 209 2.33 -19.96 -6.60
N GLU A 210 2.86 -20.87 -7.40
CA GLU A 210 4.26 -20.77 -7.88
C GLU A 210 4.51 -19.46 -8.66
N THR A 211 3.51 -19.04 -9.45
CA THR A 211 3.61 -17.85 -10.29
C THR A 211 2.27 -17.13 -10.44
N ILE A 212 2.35 -15.81 -10.69
CA ILE A 212 1.18 -14.94 -10.90
C ILE A 212 1.38 -14.00 -12.09
N THR A 213 0.27 -13.41 -12.57
CA THR A 213 0.34 -12.23 -13.43
C THR A 213 0.54 -10.99 -12.56
N CYS A 214 1.41 -10.07 -12.98
CA CYS A 214 1.65 -8.82 -12.27
C CYS A 214 0.32 -8.04 -12.03
N PRO A 215 -0.07 -7.76 -10.77
CA PRO A 215 -1.37 -7.14 -10.48
C PRO A 215 -1.43 -5.65 -10.87
N LEU A 216 -0.28 -5.01 -11.03
CA LEU A 216 -0.20 -3.57 -11.28
C LEU A 216 -0.33 -3.20 -12.76
N MET A 217 0.15 -4.07 -13.65
CA MET A 217 0.18 -3.84 -15.10
C MET A 217 -0.05 -5.15 -15.88
N PRO A 218 -1.13 -5.90 -15.62
CA PRO A 218 -1.33 -7.23 -16.21
C PRO A 218 -1.40 -7.20 -17.75
N GLN A 219 -1.88 -6.10 -18.32
CA GLN A 219 -2.03 -5.92 -19.77
C GLN A 219 -0.75 -5.44 -20.48
N LYS A 220 0.27 -4.97 -19.74
CA LYS A 220 1.46 -4.30 -20.32
C LYS A 220 2.78 -4.91 -19.85
N CYS A 221 2.81 -5.48 -18.66
CA CYS A 221 3.97 -6.15 -18.09
C CYS A 221 3.69 -7.65 -18.04
N MET A 222 4.19 -8.39 -19.04
CA MET A 222 4.11 -9.85 -19.09
C MET A 222 5.18 -10.52 -18.20
N ALA A 223 5.76 -9.78 -17.25
CA ALA A 223 6.62 -10.36 -16.25
C ALA A 223 5.77 -11.21 -15.31
N THR A 224 6.31 -12.34 -14.91
CA THR A 224 5.64 -13.29 -14.02
C THR A 224 6.35 -13.24 -12.67
N PRO A 225 5.83 -12.48 -11.69
CA PRO A 225 6.29 -12.61 -10.32
C PRO A 225 6.18 -14.08 -9.88
N ARG A 226 7.16 -14.51 -9.11
CA ARG A 226 7.24 -15.86 -8.56
C ARG A 226 7.09 -15.84 -7.06
N ASP A 227 6.70 -16.96 -6.50
CA ASP A 227 6.75 -17.16 -5.07
C ASP A 227 8.15 -16.80 -4.53
N ILE A 228 8.19 -16.13 -3.37
CA ILE A 228 9.44 -15.79 -2.70
C ILE A 228 10.20 -17.03 -2.22
N ALA A 229 9.52 -18.16 -1.98
CA ALA A 229 10.15 -19.41 -1.60
C ALA A 229 11.01 -20.01 -2.75
N ASP A 230 10.71 -19.63 -4.00
CA ASP A 230 11.37 -20.15 -5.21
C ASP A 230 12.47 -19.23 -5.75
N ILE A 231 12.73 -18.09 -5.10
CA ILE A 231 13.74 -17.12 -5.53
C ILE A 231 14.59 -16.71 -4.34
N ASP A 232 15.91 -16.73 -4.53
CA ASP A 232 16.84 -16.03 -3.66
C ASP A 232 16.65 -14.51 -3.84
N THR A 233 15.95 -13.89 -2.88
CA THR A 233 15.64 -12.46 -2.91
C THR A 233 16.41 -11.73 -1.83
N SER A 234 16.76 -10.48 -2.13
CA SER A 234 17.50 -9.64 -1.22
C SER A 234 16.60 -8.54 -0.66
N VAL A 235 16.85 -8.18 0.60
CA VAL A 235 16.02 -7.22 1.36
C VAL A 235 16.06 -5.81 0.78
N GLU A 236 17.08 -5.47 0.00
CA GLU A 236 17.27 -4.15 -0.61
C GLU A 236 16.12 -3.76 -1.54
N GLY A 237 15.50 -4.74 -2.23
CA GLY A 237 14.33 -4.46 -3.05
C GLY A 237 13.12 -4.00 -2.20
N LEU A 238 12.98 -4.56 -1.00
CA LEU A 238 11.93 -4.22 -0.05
C LEU A 238 12.21 -2.85 0.59
N VAL A 239 13.44 -2.63 1.05
CA VAL A 239 13.93 -1.33 1.56
C VAL A 239 13.69 -0.22 0.53
N HIS A 240 14.15 -0.43 -0.72
CA HIS A 240 13.94 0.53 -1.80
C HIS A 240 12.46 0.80 -2.05
N MET A 241 11.61 -0.23 -1.97
CA MET A 241 10.18 -0.06 -2.13
C MET A 241 9.60 0.84 -1.04
N TYR A 242 9.99 0.68 0.23
CA TYR A 242 9.51 1.53 1.32
C TYR A 242 10.11 2.95 1.28
N ARG A 243 11.38 3.12 0.87
CA ARG A 243 12.00 4.45 0.69
C ARG A 243 11.21 5.36 -0.27
N VAL A 244 10.68 4.79 -1.36
CA VAL A 244 9.93 5.55 -2.37
C VAL A 244 8.41 5.49 -2.17
N THR A 245 7.95 4.76 -1.15
CA THR A 245 6.53 4.62 -0.85
C THR A 245 6.04 5.83 -0.07
N PRO A 246 4.83 6.33 -0.35
CA PRO A 246 4.28 7.43 0.43
C PRO A 246 4.22 7.12 1.93
N ASP A 247 4.47 8.14 2.74
CA ASP A 247 4.67 8.04 4.19
C ASP A 247 3.42 7.72 5.03
N ILE A 248 2.30 7.33 4.42
CA ILE A 248 1.04 7.11 5.15
C ILE A 248 1.15 6.00 6.20
N TYR A 249 1.87 4.92 5.91
CA TYR A 249 2.07 3.85 6.88
C TYR A 249 2.94 4.31 8.05
N ARG A 250 4.01 5.06 7.76
CA ARG A 250 4.85 5.69 8.78
C ARG A 250 4.04 6.59 9.71
N ARG A 251 3.09 7.37 9.16
CA ARG A 251 2.18 8.22 9.95
C ARG A 251 1.21 7.41 10.83
N PHE A 252 0.83 6.20 10.41
CA PHE A 252 -0.08 5.34 11.17
C PHE A 252 0.66 4.60 12.29
N ILE A 253 1.81 4.02 11.98
CA ILE A 253 2.63 3.26 12.94
C ILE A 253 3.23 4.16 14.00
N GLY A 254 3.73 5.35 13.63
CA GLY A 254 4.30 6.30 14.61
C GLY A 254 3.30 6.88 15.63
N MET A 255 2.03 6.45 15.59
CA MET A 255 1.02 6.76 16.61
C MET A 255 0.79 5.59 17.58
N LEU A 256 1.36 4.41 17.30
CA LEU A 256 1.18 3.22 18.11
C LEU A 256 2.22 3.19 19.25
N PRO A 257 1.87 2.61 20.40
CA PRO A 257 2.82 2.41 21.48
C PRO A 257 3.81 1.27 21.16
N HIS A 258 4.85 1.13 21.99
CA HIS A 258 5.78 -0.02 22.01
C HIS A 258 6.73 -0.17 20.80
N GLU A 259 7.52 0.88 20.50
CA GLU A 259 8.53 0.88 19.42
C GLU A 259 9.51 -0.32 19.50
N ASP A 260 10.01 -0.67 20.69
CA ASP A 260 10.94 -1.78 20.90
C ASP A 260 10.35 -3.15 20.51
N GLU A 261 9.09 -3.41 20.87
CA GLU A 261 8.38 -4.64 20.50
C GLU A 261 8.14 -4.67 18.98
N GLY A 262 7.82 -3.52 18.40
CA GLY A 262 7.64 -3.36 16.95
C GLY A 262 8.87 -3.76 16.15
N ARG A 263 10.08 -3.38 16.61
CA ARG A 263 11.33 -3.74 15.92
C ARG A 263 11.54 -5.25 15.86
N GLN A 264 11.25 -5.96 16.95
CA GLN A 264 11.35 -7.41 17.01
C GLN A 264 10.33 -8.07 16.05
N MET A 265 9.08 -7.58 16.03
CA MET A 265 8.07 -8.06 15.07
C MET A 265 8.48 -7.85 13.61
N VAL A 266 9.12 -6.72 13.29
CA VAL A 266 9.64 -6.47 11.93
C VAL A 266 10.70 -7.50 11.56
N ARG A 267 11.63 -7.81 12.47
CA ARG A 267 12.65 -8.86 12.23
C ARG A 267 11.99 -10.19 11.93
N GLU A 268 11.06 -10.64 12.78
CA GLU A 268 10.34 -11.91 12.63
C GLU A 268 9.57 -11.97 11.31
N MET A 269 8.85 -10.91 10.93
CA MET A 269 8.18 -10.88 9.63
C MET A 269 9.17 -10.99 8.46
N LEU A 270 10.29 -10.26 8.50
CA LEU A 270 11.25 -10.30 7.40
C LEU A 270 11.95 -11.66 7.27
N GLU A 271 12.35 -12.26 8.39
CA GLU A 271 13.07 -13.53 8.43
C GLU A 271 12.11 -14.72 8.20
N ASP A 272 11.02 -14.81 8.96
CA ASP A 272 10.14 -16.00 8.97
C ASP A 272 9.11 -15.97 7.85
N ASP A 273 8.48 -14.82 7.57
CA ASP A 273 7.40 -14.73 6.58
C ASP A 273 7.90 -14.43 5.17
N TRP A 274 8.96 -13.61 5.08
CA TRP A 274 9.53 -13.17 3.80
C TRP A 274 10.80 -13.92 3.41
N ASN A 275 11.34 -14.78 4.28
CA ASN A 275 12.56 -15.56 4.05
C ASN A 275 13.74 -14.68 3.60
N LEU A 276 13.90 -13.53 4.26
CA LEU A 276 14.97 -12.56 3.98
C LEU A 276 16.03 -12.62 5.08
N SER A 277 17.30 -12.56 4.69
CA SER A 277 18.40 -12.34 5.64
C SER A 277 18.44 -10.85 6.03
N VAL A 278 18.40 -10.56 7.32
CA VAL A 278 18.38 -9.19 7.85
C VAL A 278 19.51 -9.01 8.85
N ASP A 279 20.32 -7.98 8.67
CA ASP A 279 21.27 -7.50 9.68
C ASP A 279 20.69 -6.31 10.47
N ASP A 280 21.40 -5.89 11.52
CA ASP A 280 20.90 -4.83 12.40
C ASP A 280 20.77 -3.46 11.69
N GLU A 281 21.59 -3.19 10.66
CA GLU A 281 21.55 -1.95 9.88
C GLU A 281 20.30 -1.91 9.00
N VAL A 282 20.02 -3.00 8.28
CA VAL A 282 18.79 -3.14 7.49
C VAL A 282 17.55 -3.10 8.37
N LEU A 283 17.59 -3.76 9.54
CA LEU A 283 16.47 -3.75 10.47
C LEU A 283 16.17 -2.34 10.99
N GLU A 284 17.21 -1.58 11.35
CA GLU A 284 17.08 -0.18 11.77
C GLU A 284 16.44 0.67 10.68
N GLU A 285 16.94 0.54 9.45
CA GLU A 285 16.41 1.27 8.32
C GLU A 285 14.94 0.91 8.03
N MET A 286 14.61 -0.38 7.99
CA MET A 286 13.23 -0.84 7.78
C MET A 286 12.29 -0.34 8.88
N SER A 287 12.74 -0.36 10.14
CA SER A 287 11.96 0.14 11.28
C SER A 287 11.66 1.64 11.12
N THR A 288 12.69 2.44 10.80
CA THR A 288 12.56 3.88 10.53
C THR A 288 11.58 4.17 9.38
N LEU A 289 11.68 3.39 8.28
CA LEU A 289 10.81 3.54 7.11
C LEU A 289 9.35 3.17 7.41
N LEU A 290 9.14 2.25 8.36
CA LEU A 290 7.81 1.84 8.82
C LEU A 290 7.24 2.78 9.89
N GLY A 291 8.06 3.60 10.54
CA GLY A 291 7.63 4.58 11.56
C GLY A 291 7.74 4.09 12.98
N LEU A 292 8.61 3.11 13.21
CA LEU A 292 9.12 2.73 14.53
C LEU A 292 10.38 3.53 14.85
#